data_AF-A0A848XNY5-F1
#
_entry.id   AF-A0A848XNY5-F1
#
_cell.length_a   1.000
_cell.length_b   1.000
_cell.length_c   1.000
_cell.angle_alpha   90.00
_cell.angle_beta   90.00
_cell.angle_gamma   90.00
#
_symmetry.space_group_name_H-M   'P 1'
#
loop_
_entity.id
_entity.type
_entity.pdbx_description
1 polymer ?
#
loop_
_entity_poly.entity_id
_entity_poly.type
_entity_poly.pdbx_seq_one_letter_code
_entity_poly.pdbx_strand_id
1 'polypeptide(L)'
;MLTGFDRARTGRPLLLVALSTLAGACGGGEREPTTTPVVDESLEELFQAWRDFEAPEFVDGVPDYTADAMAAQAGALGSWVARLDDQGYEALDTSKRIDWHLVRAEVNGLDFDHRVRRPWARDPAFYVWIYPAQSDVPAHEGPVIHGWIDLWTYSDPPSPEEARELADRIGNIPELLDQARTNLTGNARDLWQAGIRSFRGQAEDLEDYAVRAGGILPELDAAITEAHAASTAFADWLEETLDSKTGASGVGKDNYTWYMRNVHLVPYSWEEQVTLMKRELARA
;
A
#
# COMPACT_ATOMS: atom_id res chain seq x y z
N MET A 1 -4.86 14.10 14.23
CA MET A 1 -5.38 14.20 15.61
C MET A 1 -6.90 14.06 15.60
N LEU A 2 -7.38 12.81 15.60
CA LEU A 2 -8.73 12.43 16.02
C LEU A 2 -8.62 10.97 16.48
N THR A 3 -8.86 10.80 17.76
CA THR A 3 -8.65 9.61 18.58
C THR A 3 -9.84 8.65 18.49
N GLY A 4 -9.55 7.35 18.51
CA GLY A 4 -10.22 6.39 19.39
C GLY A 4 -11.44 5.65 18.83
N PHE A 5 -11.32 4.33 18.73
CA PHE A 5 -12.45 3.42 18.86
C PHE A 5 -12.03 2.23 19.74
N ASP A 6 -12.74 2.07 20.85
CA ASP A 6 -12.62 0.93 21.77
C ASP A 6 -13.99 0.23 21.88
N ARG A 7 -13.91 -1.10 22.00
CA ARG A 7 -14.91 -2.08 22.50
C ARG A 7 -16.23 -2.37 21.76
N ALA A 8 -16.17 -3.52 21.08
CA ALA A 8 -16.84 -4.79 21.43
C ALA A 8 -18.23 -4.74 22.12
N ARG A 9 -19.22 -5.38 21.47
CA ARG A 9 -20.38 -6.01 22.14
C ARG A 9 -20.69 -7.38 21.56
N THR A 10 -20.49 -8.39 22.40
CA THR A 10 -21.02 -9.75 22.30
C THR A 10 -22.51 -9.80 22.69
N GLY A 11 -23.32 -10.58 21.97
CA GLY A 11 -24.69 -10.94 22.37
C GLY A 11 -25.27 -12.07 21.50
N ARG A 12 -25.49 -13.23 22.13
CA ARG A 12 -25.92 -14.53 21.57
C ARG A 12 -27.33 -14.56 20.96
N PRO A 13 -27.64 -15.57 20.11
CA PRO A 13 -28.87 -15.64 19.33
C PRO A 13 -30.02 -16.27 20.12
N LEU A 14 -31.26 -15.83 19.87
CA LEU A 14 -32.47 -16.54 20.27
C LEU A 14 -33.17 -17.13 19.04
N LEU A 15 -33.16 -18.45 19.00
CA LEU A 15 -33.90 -19.32 18.09
C LEU A 15 -35.39 -19.29 18.48
N LEU A 16 -36.28 -18.93 17.55
CA LEU A 16 -37.72 -19.13 17.72
C LEU A 16 -38.29 -19.76 16.46
N VAL A 17 -38.57 -21.06 16.59
CA VAL A 17 -39.35 -21.88 15.68
C VAL A 17 -40.81 -21.45 15.81
N ALA A 18 -41.46 -21.10 14.70
CA ALA A 18 -42.91 -20.97 14.64
C ALA A 18 -43.46 -21.57 13.35
N LEU A 19 -44.42 -22.45 13.57
CA LEU A 19 -45.17 -23.33 12.67
C LEU A 19 -45.76 -22.65 11.42
N SER A 20 -45.69 -23.40 10.33
CA SER A 20 -46.43 -23.23 9.08
C SER A 20 -47.94 -23.42 9.29
N THR A 21 -48.73 -22.48 8.79
CA THR A 21 -50.14 -22.68 8.43
C THR A 21 -50.35 -22.32 6.96
N LEU A 22 -50.72 -23.33 6.17
CA LEU A 22 -51.17 -23.18 4.78
C LEU A 22 -52.60 -22.62 4.77
N ALA A 23 -52.78 -21.47 4.13
CA ALA A 23 -54.07 -21.02 3.63
C ALA A 23 -53.90 -20.53 2.19
N GLY A 24 -54.54 -21.23 1.25
CA GLY A 24 -54.56 -20.87 -0.15
C GLY A 24 -55.47 -19.67 -0.41
N ALA A 25 -54.98 -18.72 -1.20
CA ALA A 25 -55.79 -17.74 -1.89
C ALA A 25 -55.19 -17.53 -3.28
N CYS A 26 -55.98 -17.81 -4.31
CA CYS A 26 -55.72 -17.39 -5.67
C CYS A 26 -55.80 -15.86 -5.73
N GLY A 27 -54.68 -15.21 -6.01
CA GLY A 27 -54.62 -13.78 -6.32
C GLY A 27 -53.49 -13.57 -7.32
N GLY A 28 -53.82 -13.07 -8.51
CA GLY A 28 -52.84 -12.62 -9.49
C GLY A 28 -52.08 -11.43 -8.90
N GLY A 29 -50.91 -11.70 -8.34
CA GLY A 29 -49.96 -10.67 -7.94
C GLY A 29 -49.10 -10.31 -9.14
N GLU A 30 -49.22 -9.07 -9.61
CA GLU A 30 -48.10 -8.39 -10.26
C GLU A 30 -46.88 -8.55 -9.35
N ARG A 31 -45.84 -9.20 -9.84
CA ARG A 31 -44.54 -9.18 -9.19
C ARG A 31 -44.08 -7.73 -9.24
N GLU A 32 -44.13 -7.03 -8.11
CA GLU A 32 -43.30 -5.85 -7.94
C GLU A 32 -41.87 -6.25 -8.32
N PRO A 33 -41.18 -5.44 -9.14
CA PRO A 33 -39.78 -5.69 -9.41
C PRO A 33 -39.07 -5.73 -8.07
N THR A 34 -38.41 -6.85 -7.80
CA THR A 34 -37.49 -6.96 -6.68
C THR A 34 -36.42 -5.92 -6.92
N THR A 35 -36.57 -4.74 -6.32
CA THR A 35 -35.49 -3.80 -6.14
C THR A 35 -34.46 -4.52 -5.30
N THR A 36 -33.46 -5.10 -5.98
CA THR A 36 -32.15 -5.31 -5.40
C THR A 36 -31.84 -4.05 -4.61
N PRO A 37 -31.43 -4.12 -3.33
CA PRO A 37 -31.04 -2.93 -2.62
C PRO A 37 -29.89 -2.32 -3.43
N VAL A 38 -30.19 -1.24 -4.16
CA VAL A 38 -29.16 -0.37 -4.68
C VAL A 38 -28.57 0.20 -3.41
N VAL A 39 -27.39 -0.29 -3.04
CA VAL A 39 -26.58 0.40 -2.06
C VAL A 39 -26.29 1.73 -2.73
N ASP A 40 -26.97 2.79 -2.29
CA ASP A 40 -26.75 4.16 -2.74
C ASP A 40 -25.44 4.65 -2.10
N GLU A 41 -24.34 3.99 -2.47
CA GLU A 41 -22.98 4.33 -2.06
C GLU A 41 -22.53 5.50 -2.93
N SER A 42 -22.20 6.62 -2.30
CA SER A 42 -21.58 7.76 -2.97
C SER A 42 -20.15 7.45 -3.42
N LEU A 43 -19.63 8.22 -4.39
CA LEU A 43 -18.24 8.08 -4.84
C LEU A 43 -17.23 8.33 -3.71
N GLU A 44 -17.56 9.24 -2.80
CA GLU A 44 -16.75 9.56 -1.63
C GLU A 44 -16.70 8.40 -0.65
N GLU A 45 -17.83 7.74 -0.39
CA GLU A 45 -17.90 6.54 0.45
C GLU A 45 -17.16 5.37 -0.20
N LEU A 46 -17.34 5.16 -1.51
CA LEU A 46 -16.59 4.15 -2.28
C LEU A 46 -15.09 4.39 -2.20
N PHE A 47 -14.66 5.65 -2.35
CA PHE A 47 -13.24 6.00 -2.29
C PHE A 47 -12.65 5.78 -0.90
N GLN A 48 -13.36 6.16 0.17
CA GLN A 48 -12.88 5.90 1.53
C GLN A 48 -12.77 4.39 1.78
N ALA A 49 -13.78 3.61 1.38
CA ALA A 49 -13.73 2.16 1.49
C ALA A 49 -12.59 1.56 0.64
N TRP A 50 -12.30 2.13 -0.53
CA TRP A 50 -11.18 1.73 -1.37
C TRP A 50 -9.83 2.00 -0.70
N ARG A 51 -9.65 3.16 -0.04
CA ARG A 51 -8.43 3.47 0.72
C ARG A 51 -8.20 2.47 1.86
N ASP A 52 -9.27 2.10 2.57
CA ASP A 52 -9.20 1.12 3.65
C ASP A 52 -8.88 -0.29 3.13
N PHE A 53 -9.32 -0.63 1.91
CA PHE A 53 -9.02 -1.91 1.26
C PHE A 53 -7.62 -2.00 0.65
N GLU A 54 -7.11 -0.89 0.11
CA GLU A 54 -5.78 -0.83 -0.49
C GLU A 54 -4.69 -0.99 0.57
N ALA A 55 -4.90 -0.39 1.75
CA ALA A 55 -3.99 -0.54 2.88
C ALA A 55 -3.97 -2.01 3.38
N PRO A 56 -2.79 -2.58 3.66
CA PRO A 56 -2.68 -3.92 4.23
C PRO A 56 -3.17 -3.93 5.68
N GLU A 57 -3.60 -5.11 6.15
CA GLU A 57 -3.75 -5.33 7.59
C GLU A 57 -2.38 -5.28 8.28
N PHE A 58 -2.36 -4.83 9.54
CA PHE A 58 -1.14 -4.84 10.35
C PHE A 58 -1.24 -5.96 11.37
N VAL A 59 -0.27 -6.87 11.36
CA VAL A 59 -0.13 -7.97 12.31
C VAL A 59 1.04 -7.64 13.21
N ASP A 60 0.77 -7.48 14.51
CA ASP A 60 1.78 -7.11 15.51
C ASP A 60 2.65 -5.89 15.11
N GLY A 61 2.01 -4.91 14.44
CA GLY A 61 2.68 -3.66 14.03
C GLY A 61 3.45 -3.75 12.70
N VAL A 62 3.45 -4.91 12.03
CA VAL A 62 4.04 -5.11 10.69
C VAL A 62 2.92 -5.21 9.64
N PRO A 63 2.98 -4.47 8.52
CA PRO A 63 2.01 -4.60 7.45
C PRO A 63 2.14 -5.97 6.77
N ASP A 64 1.00 -6.63 6.55
CA ASP A 64 0.94 -7.96 5.95
C ASP A 64 1.01 -7.87 4.42
N TYR A 65 2.23 -8.07 3.90
CA TYR A 65 2.52 -8.23 2.47
C TYR A 65 2.80 -9.69 2.09
N THR A 66 2.38 -10.64 2.92
CA THR A 66 2.56 -12.06 2.63
C THR A 66 1.88 -12.45 1.32
N ALA A 67 2.36 -13.54 0.70
CA ALA A 67 1.79 -14.04 -0.54
C ALA A 67 0.28 -14.32 -0.44
N ASP A 68 -0.20 -14.80 0.71
CA ASP A 68 -1.62 -15.09 0.94
C ASP A 68 -2.44 -13.80 1.05
N ALA A 69 -1.96 -12.78 1.78
CA ALA A 69 -2.62 -11.48 1.87
C ALA A 69 -2.71 -10.80 0.49
N MET A 70 -1.60 -10.80 -0.26
CA MET A 70 -1.57 -10.23 -1.61
C MET A 70 -2.45 -11.01 -2.60
N ALA A 71 -2.53 -12.34 -2.48
CA ALA A 71 -3.45 -13.14 -3.29
C ALA A 71 -4.93 -12.84 -2.97
N ALA A 72 -5.27 -12.67 -1.69
CA ALA A 72 -6.61 -12.29 -1.26
C ALA A 72 -6.99 -10.89 -1.78
N GLN A 73 -6.09 -9.91 -1.65
CA GLN A 73 -6.31 -8.56 -2.15
C GLN A 73 -6.49 -8.55 -3.68
N ALA A 74 -5.63 -9.26 -4.41
CA ALA A 74 -5.76 -9.40 -5.86
C ALA A 74 -7.10 -10.05 -6.26
N GLY A 75 -7.55 -11.07 -5.52
CA GLY A 75 -8.83 -11.75 -5.75
C GLY A 75 -10.06 -10.85 -5.54
N ALA A 76 -9.95 -9.83 -4.68
CA ALA A 76 -11.03 -8.89 -4.39
C ALA A 76 -11.13 -7.72 -5.38
N LEU A 77 -10.08 -7.42 -6.15
CA LEU A 77 -10.05 -6.28 -7.09
C LEU A 77 -11.23 -6.25 -8.07
N GLY A 78 -11.64 -7.40 -8.58
CA GLY A 78 -12.77 -7.47 -9.53
C GLY A 78 -14.09 -6.92 -8.96
N SER A 79 -14.29 -7.04 -7.64
CA SER A 79 -15.48 -6.48 -6.99
C SER A 79 -15.44 -4.95 -6.88
N TRP A 80 -14.25 -4.36 -6.76
CA TRP A 80 -14.06 -2.91 -6.71
C TRP A 80 -14.27 -2.26 -8.07
N VAL A 81 -13.79 -2.90 -9.14
CA VAL A 81 -14.08 -2.46 -10.51
C VAL A 81 -15.60 -2.45 -10.74
N ALA A 82 -16.30 -3.52 -10.35
CA ALA A 82 -17.75 -3.59 -10.49
C ALA A 82 -18.48 -2.50 -9.69
N ARG A 83 -18.10 -2.26 -8.43
CA ARG A 83 -18.66 -1.19 -7.60
C ARG A 83 -18.45 0.20 -8.19
N LEU A 84 -17.29 0.46 -8.78
CA LEU A 84 -17.00 1.72 -9.45
C LEU A 84 -17.80 1.88 -10.75
N ASP A 85 -17.97 0.81 -11.53
CA ASP A 85 -18.78 0.83 -12.75
C ASP A 85 -20.27 1.07 -12.45
N ASP A 86 -20.78 0.52 -11.34
CA ASP A 86 -22.16 0.69 -10.87
C ASP A 86 -22.51 2.13 -10.46
N GLN A 87 -21.51 3.00 -10.25
CA GLN A 87 -21.71 4.44 -10.01
C GLN A 87 -22.31 5.17 -11.23
N GLY A 88 -22.32 4.55 -12.41
CA GLY A 88 -23.04 5.05 -13.57
C GLY A 88 -22.45 6.34 -14.16
N TYR A 89 -21.17 6.26 -14.59
CA TYR A 89 -20.38 7.38 -15.13
C TYR A 89 -21.15 8.36 -16.05
N GLU A 90 -21.97 7.86 -16.97
CA GLU A 90 -22.70 8.71 -17.92
C GLU A 90 -23.77 9.59 -17.28
N ALA A 91 -24.31 9.21 -16.12
CA ALA A 91 -25.30 10.00 -15.38
C ALA A 91 -24.67 11.06 -14.47
N LEU A 92 -23.36 11.00 -14.23
CA LEU A 92 -22.64 11.92 -13.35
C LEU A 92 -22.48 13.31 -13.98
N ASP A 93 -22.53 14.33 -13.14
CA ASP A 93 -22.10 15.68 -13.52
C ASP A 93 -20.57 15.74 -13.75
N THR A 94 -20.08 16.84 -14.30
CA THR A 94 -18.66 16.96 -14.66
C THR A 94 -17.71 16.81 -13.48
N SER A 95 -18.05 17.32 -12.30
CA SER A 95 -17.18 17.21 -11.12
C SER A 95 -17.07 15.75 -10.71
N LYS A 96 -18.21 15.07 -10.59
CA LYS A 96 -18.26 13.66 -10.21
C LYS A 96 -17.62 12.74 -11.25
N ARG A 97 -17.66 13.09 -12.54
CA ARG A 97 -16.90 12.37 -13.59
C ARG A 97 -15.39 12.48 -13.39
N ILE A 98 -14.90 13.63 -12.92
CA ILE A 98 -13.48 13.80 -12.60
C ILE A 98 -13.13 12.90 -11.42
N ASP A 99 -13.92 12.95 -10.34
CA ASP A 99 -13.71 12.12 -9.14
C ASP A 99 -13.75 10.63 -9.50
N TRP A 100 -14.71 10.21 -10.34
CA TRP A 100 -14.80 8.85 -10.85
C TRP A 100 -13.50 8.42 -11.59
N HIS A 101 -12.91 9.28 -12.41
CA HIS A 101 -11.63 8.98 -13.08
C HIS A 101 -10.45 8.90 -12.12
N LEU A 102 -10.47 9.68 -11.03
CA LEU A 102 -9.45 9.60 -9.99
C LEU A 102 -9.54 8.26 -9.25
N VAL A 103 -10.73 7.84 -8.83
CA VAL A 103 -10.94 6.51 -8.22
C VAL A 103 -10.54 5.41 -9.19
N ARG A 104 -10.91 5.52 -10.47
CA ARG A 104 -10.49 4.57 -11.51
C ARG A 104 -8.97 4.48 -11.62
N ALA A 105 -8.26 5.60 -11.55
CA ALA A 105 -6.80 5.61 -11.62
C ALA A 105 -6.16 4.86 -10.44
N GLU A 106 -6.69 5.05 -9.23
CA GLU A 106 -6.25 4.33 -8.02
C GLU A 106 -6.49 2.81 -8.14
N VAL A 107 -7.68 2.41 -8.58
CA VAL A 107 -8.03 0.99 -8.80
C VAL A 107 -7.11 0.34 -9.84
N ASN A 108 -6.86 1.04 -10.95
CA ASN A 108 -5.92 0.58 -11.98
C ASN A 108 -4.47 0.52 -11.47
N GLY A 109 -4.09 1.43 -10.56
CA GLY A 109 -2.77 1.47 -9.95
C GLY A 109 -2.49 0.21 -9.15
N LEU A 110 -3.38 -0.14 -8.22
CA LEU A 110 -3.24 -1.34 -7.40
C LEU A 110 -3.30 -2.63 -8.24
N ASP A 111 -4.22 -2.71 -9.20
CA ASP A 111 -4.28 -3.84 -10.14
C ASP A 111 -2.98 -4.01 -10.94
N PHE A 112 -2.37 -2.90 -11.38
CA PHE A 112 -1.08 -2.93 -12.06
C PHE A 112 0.06 -3.35 -11.13
N ASP A 113 0.02 -2.96 -9.86
CA ASP A 113 0.97 -3.45 -8.86
C ASP A 113 0.85 -4.97 -8.69
N HIS A 114 -0.34 -5.53 -8.57
CA HIS A 114 -0.53 -6.98 -8.47
C HIS A 114 -0.07 -7.75 -9.71
N ARG A 115 -0.40 -7.26 -10.91
CA ARG A 115 -0.10 -7.99 -12.16
C ARG A 115 1.32 -7.77 -12.68
N VAL A 116 1.88 -6.58 -12.49
CA VAL A 116 3.08 -6.13 -13.20
C VAL A 116 4.21 -5.78 -12.23
N ARG A 117 4.07 -4.69 -11.46
CA ARG A 117 5.17 -4.12 -10.65
C ARG A 117 5.57 -5.00 -9.47
N ARG A 118 4.59 -5.52 -8.73
CA ARG A 118 4.73 -6.39 -7.55
C ARG A 118 5.85 -5.92 -6.62
N PRO A 119 5.79 -4.67 -6.10
CA PRO A 119 6.90 -4.08 -5.34
C PRO A 119 7.32 -4.96 -4.16
N TRP A 120 6.36 -5.47 -3.39
CA TRP A 120 6.60 -6.42 -2.28
C TRP A 120 7.39 -7.68 -2.66
N ALA A 121 7.31 -8.14 -3.92
CA ALA A 121 8.02 -9.33 -4.37
C ALA A 121 9.31 -9.01 -5.14
N ARG A 122 9.43 -7.82 -5.73
CA ARG A 122 10.48 -7.50 -6.73
C ARG A 122 11.49 -6.47 -6.27
N ASP A 123 11.11 -5.60 -5.34
CA ASP A 123 11.88 -4.43 -4.95
C ASP A 123 12.21 -4.47 -3.47
N PRO A 124 13.46 -4.79 -3.07
CA PRO A 124 13.81 -4.74 -1.65
C PRO A 124 13.65 -3.34 -1.05
N ALA A 125 13.86 -2.26 -1.82
CA ALA A 125 13.74 -0.90 -1.31
C ALA A 125 12.29 -0.53 -0.91
N PHE A 126 11.30 -1.30 -1.38
CA PHE A 126 9.92 -1.18 -0.89
C PHE A 126 9.85 -1.28 0.64
N TYR A 127 10.67 -2.14 1.25
CA TYR A 127 10.67 -2.42 2.69
C TYR A 127 11.46 -1.42 3.55
N VAL A 128 11.96 -0.32 2.98
CA VAL A 128 12.58 0.76 3.76
C VAL A 128 11.53 1.34 4.71
N TRP A 129 11.87 1.38 5.99
CA TRP A 129 10.93 1.71 7.05
C TRP A 129 11.11 3.12 7.61
N ILE A 130 12.31 3.69 7.53
CA ILE A 130 12.60 5.01 8.11
C ILE A 130 13.07 6.01 7.04
N TYR A 131 12.66 7.26 7.22
CA TYR A 131 13.04 8.39 6.38
C TYR A 131 13.44 9.57 7.27
N PRO A 132 14.73 9.92 7.36
CA PRO A 132 15.21 10.96 8.27
C PRO A 132 14.91 12.38 7.81
N ALA A 133 14.63 12.58 6.52
CA ALA A 133 14.45 13.89 5.91
C ALA A 133 13.09 14.00 5.20
N GLN A 134 12.55 15.22 5.15
CA GLN A 134 11.32 15.51 4.44
C GLN A 134 11.51 15.35 2.93
N SER A 135 10.59 14.62 2.29
CA SER A 135 10.52 14.53 0.83
C SER A 135 10.20 15.89 0.20
N ASP A 136 10.78 16.17 -0.97
CA ASP A 136 10.48 17.38 -1.76
C ASP A 136 9.15 17.27 -2.54
N VAL A 137 8.54 16.10 -2.52
CA VAL A 137 7.19 15.81 -3.02
C VAL A 137 6.27 15.32 -1.89
N PRO A 138 4.93 15.44 -2.02
CA PRO A 138 4.00 15.14 -0.92
C PRO A 138 4.04 13.71 -0.36
N ALA A 139 4.42 12.73 -1.18
CA ALA A 139 4.67 11.34 -0.78
C ALA A 139 6.08 10.94 -1.26
N HIS A 140 6.75 10.03 -0.56
CA HIS A 140 8.07 9.52 -0.99
C HIS A 140 8.01 8.99 -2.44
N GLU A 141 9.08 9.22 -3.20
CA GLU A 141 9.13 8.83 -4.61
C GLU A 141 9.16 7.29 -4.76
N GLY A 142 8.33 6.76 -5.66
CA GLY A 142 8.26 5.33 -5.95
C GLY A 142 7.27 4.56 -5.07
N PRO A 143 7.24 3.22 -5.15
CA PRO A 143 6.48 2.39 -4.21
C PRO A 143 7.09 2.43 -2.81
N VAL A 144 6.28 2.76 -1.82
CA VAL A 144 6.67 2.90 -0.42
C VAL A 144 5.78 1.99 0.39
N ILE A 145 6.35 1.23 1.33
CA ILE A 145 5.58 0.36 2.20
C ILE A 145 4.69 1.16 3.15
N HIS A 146 3.49 0.69 3.44
CA HIS A 146 2.65 1.30 4.47
C HIS A 146 3.30 1.23 5.86
N GLY A 147 3.09 2.26 6.69
CA GLY A 147 3.56 2.28 8.07
C GLY A 147 4.96 2.85 8.28
N TRP A 148 5.63 3.31 7.21
CA TRP A 148 6.93 3.98 7.28
C TRP A 148 6.95 5.14 8.29
N ILE A 149 8.15 5.44 8.79
CA ILE A 149 8.42 6.45 9.79
C ILE A 149 9.12 7.63 9.13
N ASP A 150 8.42 8.75 9.05
CA ASP A 150 9.02 10.05 8.75
C ASP A 150 9.64 10.64 10.02
N LEU A 151 10.92 10.35 10.30
CA LEU A 151 11.58 10.76 11.54
C LEU A 151 11.61 12.30 11.71
N TRP A 152 11.63 13.05 10.61
CA TRP A 152 11.59 14.52 10.62
C TRP A 152 10.28 15.11 11.16
N THR A 153 9.21 14.30 11.28
CA THR A 153 7.94 14.73 11.88
C THR A 153 7.94 14.71 13.40
N TYR A 154 8.95 14.07 14.01
CA TYR A 154 9.14 14.00 15.45
C TYR A 154 10.01 15.16 15.95
N SER A 155 9.91 15.45 17.24
CA SER A 155 10.83 16.38 17.90
C SER A 155 12.27 15.85 17.84
N ASP A 156 13.26 16.75 17.74
CA ASP A 156 14.69 16.42 17.76
C ASP A 156 15.40 17.16 18.92
N PRO A 157 15.72 16.47 20.04
CA PRO A 157 15.47 15.05 20.30
C PRO A 157 14.00 14.76 20.67
N PRO A 158 13.52 13.50 20.56
CA PRO A 158 12.12 13.18 20.81
C PRO A 158 11.75 13.34 22.29
N SER A 159 10.50 13.72 22.54
CA SER A 159 9.92 13.66 23.88
C SER A 159 9.83 12.21 24.39
N PRO A 160 9.69 11.97 25.70
CA PRO A 160 9.54 10.60 26.22
C PRO A 160 8.30 9.85 25.69
N GLU A 161 7.26 10.56 25.23
CA GLU A 161 6.09 9.94 24.61
C GLU A 161 6.40 9.50 23.18
N GLU A 162 6.94 10.42 22.37
CA GLU A 162 7.44 10.11 21.02
C GLU A 162 8.49 8.99 21.03
N ALA A 163 9.38 8.97 22.02
CA ALA A 163 10.40 7.93 22.17
C ALA A 163 9.81 6.55 22.41
N ARG A 164 8.67 6.42 23.12
CA ARG A 164 7.97 5.14 23.30
C ARG A 164 7.31 4.70 22.00
N GLU A 165 6.63 5.61 21.31
CA GLU A 165 6.03 5.33 20.00
C GLU A 165 7.10 4.87 18.99
N LEU A 166 8.22 5.59 18.94
CA LEU A 166 9.34 5.24 18.07
C LEU A 166 9.97 3.91 18.46
N ALA A 167 10.10 3.59 19.76
CA ALA A 167 10.59 2.29 20.20
C ALA A 167 9.71 1.15 19.67
N ASP A 168 8.38 1.28 19.80
CA ASP A 168 7.41 0.30 19.29
C ASP A 168 7.50 0.17 17.76
N ARG A 169 7.56 1.28 17.03
CA ARG A 169 7.55 1.28 15.56
C ARG A 169 8.87 0.85 14.93
N ILE A 170 10.01 1.29 15.47
CA ILE A 170 11.36 0.90 15.03
C ILE A 170 11.60 -0.57 15.41
N GLY A 171 11.08 -1.02 16.55
CA GLY A 171 11.15 -2.40 17.02
C GLY A 171 10.49 -3.42 16.07
N ASN A 172 9.63 -2.97 15.15
CA ASN A 172 9.01 -3.84 14.14
C ASN A 172 9.93 -4.14 12.93
N ILE A 173 11.04 -3.43 12.76
CA ILE A 173 11.95 -3.58 11.61
C ILE A 173 12.49 -5.03 11.49
N PRO A 174 12.95 -5.71 12.55
CA PRO A 174 13.42 -7.09 12.42
C PRO A 174 12.38 -8.05 11.82
N GLU A 175 11.15 -8.06 12.36
CA GLU A 175 10.07 -8.92 11.86
C GLU A 175 9.64 -8.54 10.43
N LEU A 176 9.59 -7.24 10.13
CA LEU A 176 9.34 -6.76 8.77
C LEU A 176 10.35 -7.31 7.77
N LEU A 177 11.65 -7.29 8.12
CA LEU A 177 12.70 -7.74 7.22
C LEU A 177 12.75 -9.26 7.09
N ASP A 178 12.33 -10.00 8.10
CA ASP A 178 12.12 -11.46 7.99
C ASP A 178 10.95 -11.79 7.05
N GLN A 179 9.85 -11.03 7.12
CA GLN A 179 8.77 -11.12 6.14
C GLN A 179 9.27 -10.79 4.72
N ALA A 180 10.07 -9.73 4.57
CA ALA A 180 10.64 -9.30 3.30
C ALA A 180 11.49 -10.40 2.64
N ARG A 181 12.33 -11.12 3.41
CA ARG A 181 13.13 -12.25 2.90
C ARG A 181 12.25 -13.33 2.24
N THR A 182 11.06 -13.56 2.81
CA THR A 182 10.10 -14.54 2.30
C THR A 182 9.37 -14.02 1.05
N ASN A 183 8.99 -12.74 1.06
CA ASN A 183 8.23 -12.12 -0.02
C ASN A 183 9.07 -11.85 -1.29
N LEU A 184 10.37 -11.53 -1.13
CA LEU A 184 11.28 -11.12 -2.20
C LEU A 184 11.74 -12.28 -3.09
N THR A 185 10.81 -12.78 -3.89
CA THR A 185 10.99 -13.87 -4.86
C THR A 185 11.36 -13.39 -6.27
N GLY A 186 11.32 -12.07 -6.51
CA GLY A 186 11.53 -11.44 -7.80
C GLY A 186 12.98 -11.52 -8.31
N ASN A 187 13.11 -11.27 -9.61
CA ASN A 187 14.38 -11.35 -10.34
C ASN A 187 14.68 -10.03 -11.07
N ALA A 188 14.78 -8.91 -10.35
CA ALA A 188 15.04 -7.59 -10.92
C ALA A 188 16.39 -7.06 -10.42
N ARG A 189 17.49 -7.35 -11.13
CA ARG A 189 18.85 -7.13 -10.61
C ARG A 189 19.10 -5.71 -10.12
N ASP A 190 18.72 -4.70 -10.91
CA ASP A 190 18.99 -3.30 -10.55
C ASP A 190 18.23 -2.85 -9.29
N LEU A 191 17.00 -3.35 -9.09
CA LEU A 191 16.22 -3.07 -7.89
C LEU A 191 16.87 -3.71 -6.66
N TRP A 192 17.40 -4.92 -6.80
CA TRP A 192 18.15 -5.57 -5.73
C TRP A 192 19.44 -4.81 -5.40
N GLN A 193 20.14 -4.31 -6.42
CA GLN A 193 21.33 -3.48 -6.22
C GLN A 193 20.99 -2.14 -5.56
N ALA A 194 19.85 -1.53 -5.89
CA ALA A 194 19.36 -0.34 -5.23
C ALA A 194 18.98 -0.62 -3.77
N GLY A 195 18.28 -1.72 -3.52
CA GLY A 195 17.90 -2.17 -2.19
C GLY A 195 19.07 -2.34 -1.22
N ILE A 196 20.21 -2.86 -1.70
CA ILE A 196 21.45 -2.91 -0.90
C ILE A 196 21.83 -1.51 -0.41
N ARG A 197 21.88 -0.52 -1.31
CA ARG A 197 22.21 0.86 -0.94
C ARG A 197 21.17 1.44 0.02
N SER A 198 19.89 1.17 -0.21
CA SER A 198 18.81 1.63 0.67
C SER A 198 18.96 1.09 2.09
N PHE A 199 19.31 -0.19 2.26
CA PHE A 199 19.44 -0.78 3.61
C PHE A 199 20.77 -0.48 4.29
N ARG A 200 21.84 -0.24 3.54
CA ARG A 200 23.04 0.39 4.11
C ARG A 200 22.73 1.80 4.61
N GLY A 201 22.02 2.60 3.79
CA GLY A 201 21.56 3.92 4.18
C GLY A 201 20.65 3.90 5.41
N GLN A 202 19.65 3.02 5.46
CA GLN A 202 18.79 2.85 6.64
C GLN A 202 19.59 2.46 7.90
N ALA A 203 20.60 1.61 7.78
CA ALA A 203 21.46 1.28 8.92
C ALA A 203 22.24 2.51 9.40
N GLU A 204 22.85 3.27 8.48
CA GLU A 204 23.54 4.53 8.78
C GLU A 204 22.58 5.56 9.43
N ASP A 205 21.36 5.71 8.89
CA ASP A 205 20.34 6.62 9.43
C ASP A 205 19.92 6.24 10.85
N LEU A 206 19.83 4.94 11.16
CA LEU A 206 19.58 4.44 12.52
C LEU A 206 20.75 4.73 13.46
N GLU A 207 21.99 4.57 13.00
CA GLU A 207 23.20 4.91 13.77
C GLU A 207 23.23 6.41 14.10
N ASP A 208 23.00 7.26 13.11
CA ASP A 208 22.93 8.72 13.28
C ASP A 208 21.77 9.13 14.19
N TYR A 209 20.62 8.46 14.08
CA TYR A 209 19.49 8.69 14.96
C TYR A 209 19.79 8.28 16.41
N ALA A 210 20.51 7.18 16.64
CA ALA A 210 20.93 6.74 17.98
C ALA A 210 21.76 7.81 18.71
N VAL A 211 22.62 8.54 17.99
CA VAL A 211 23.42 9.63 18.57
C VAL A 211 22.55 10.78 19.08
N ARG A 212 21.46 11.09 18.38
CA ARG A 212 20.56 12.20 18.71
C ARG A 212 19.54 11.83 19.80
N ALA A 213 18.98 10.63 19.72
CA ALA A 213 17.91 10.17 20.61
C ALA A 213 18.41 9.40 21.84
N GLY A 214 19.70 9.07 21.89
CA GLY A 214 20.30 8.17 22.87
C GLY A 214 20.06 8.57 24.32
N GLY A 215 19.69 7.58 25.15
CA GLY A 215 19.54 7.74 26.60
C GLY A 215 18.24 8.42 27.04
N ILE A 216 17.33 8.74 26.12
CA ILE A 216 15.98 9.22 26.46
C ILE A 216 15.13 8.07 27.03
N LEU A 217 15.21 6.90 26.40
CA LEU A 217 14.44 5.72 26.78
C LEU A 217 15.25 4.45 26.44
N PRO A 218 15.55 3.57 27.41
CA PRO A 218 16.30 2.34 27.16
C PRO A 218 15.68 1.44 26.09
N GLU A 219 14.35 1.40 26.02
CA GLU A 219 13.60 0.63 25.04
C GLU A 219 13.82 1.16 23.61
N LEU A 220 13.94 2.49 23.44
CA LEU A 220 14.26 3.09 22.14
C LEU A 220 15.71 2.77 21.74
N ASP A 221 16.66 2.87 22.66
CA ASP A 221 18.07 2.53 22.42
C ASP A 221 18.21 1.06 21.97
N ALA A 222 17.46 0.15 22.61
CA ALA A 222 17.41 -1.26 22.23
C ALA A 222 16.78 -1.46 20.84
N ALA A 223 15.63 -0.85 20.58
CA ALA A 223 14.94 -0.95 19.30
C ALA A 223 15.81 -0.46 18.12
N ILE A 224 16.50 0.68 18.28
CA ILE A 224 17.42 1.20 17.27
C ILE A 224 18.59 0.24 17.03
N THR A 225 19.17 -0.31 18.10
CA THR A 225 20.29 -1.28 18.00
C THR A 225 19.88 -2.54 17.24
N GLU A 226 18.71 -3.10 17.55
CA GLU A 226 18.18 -4.30 16.89
C GLU A 226 17.79 -4.02 15.44
N ALA A 227 17.14 -2.89 15.17
CA ALA A 227 16.79 -2.47 13.81
C ALA A 227 18.03 -2.21 12.93
N HIS A 228 19.08 -1.63 13.49
CA HIS A 228 20.36 -1.43 12.80
C HIS A 228 20.98 -2.77 12.42
N ALA A 229 21.04 -3.71 13.36
CA ALA A 229 21.57 -5.04 13.13
C ALA A 229 20.76 -5.81 12.07
N ALA A 230 19.43 -5.75 12.14
CA ALA A 230 18.53 -6.37 11.17
C ALA A 230 18.70 -5.76 9.77
N SER A 231 18.78 -4.43 9.66
CA SER A 231 18.99 -3.73 8.39
C SER A 231 20.34 -4.07 7.75
N THR A 232 21.40 -4.14 8.57
CA THR A 232 22.74 -4.56 8.13
C THR A 232 22.73 -6.00 7.60
N ALA A 233 22.17 -6.94 8.38
CA ALA A 233 22.09 -8.34 8.01
C ALA A 233 21.17 -8.58 6.80
N PHE A 234 20.18 -7.70 6.58
CA PHE A 234 19.35 -7.74 5.40
C PHE A 234 20.10 -7.25 4.15
N ALA A 235 20.86 -6.16 4.25
CA ALA A 235 21.74 -5.71 3.17
C ALA A 235 22.79 -6.77 2.78
N ASP A 236 23.42 -7.42 3.77
CA ASP A 236 24.37 -8.52 3.54
C ASP A 236 23.73 -9.67 2.75
N TRP A 237 22.52 -10.08 3.14
CA TRP A 237 21.79 -11.13 2.42
C TRP A 237 21.37 -10.72 1.01
N LEU A 238 21.01 -9.45 0.79
CA LEU A 238 20.75 -8.93 -0.56
C LEU A 238 22.01 -9.01 -1.43
N GLU A 239 23.18 -8.65 -0.89
CA GLU A 239 24.49 -8.76 -1.56
C GLU A 239 24.80 -10.21 -1.93
N GLU A 240 24.67 -11.15 -1.00
CA GLU A 240 24.87 -12.59 -1.24
C GLU A 240 23.91 -13.13 -2.30
N THR A 241 22.67 -12.64 -2.32
CA THR A 241 21.64 -13.09 -3.24
C THR A 241 21.78 -12.43 -4.63
N LEU A 242 22.44 -11.28 -4.73
CA LEU A 242 22.47 -10.44 -5.94
C LEU A 242 22.97 -11.19 -7.17
N ASP A 243 23.98 -12.05 -7.04
CA ASP A 243 24.56 -12.79 -8.16
C ASP A 243 23.57 -13.75 -8.85
N SER A 244 22.54 -14.19 -8.14
CA SER A 244 21.46 -15.00 -8.71
C SER A 244 20.46 -14.17 -9.55
N LYS A 245 20.49 -12.83 -9.43
CA LYS A 245 19.53 -11.94 -10.06
C LYS A 245 20.02 -11.48 -11.43
N THR A 246 19.24 -11.77 -12.46
CA THR A 246 19.58 -11.56 -13.87
C THR A 246 18.48 -10.86 -14.70
N GLY A 247 17.27 -10.71 -14.15
CA GLY A 247 16.16 -10.14 -14.90
C GLY A 247 16.11 -8.62 -14.86
N ALA A 248 15.33 -8.06 -15.80
CA ALA A 248 15.15 -6.62 -15.96
C ALA A 248 14.31 -6.00 -14.83
N SER A 249 14.67 -4.76 -14.48
CA SER A 249 13.95 -3.89 -13.55
C SER A 249 12.71 -3.24 -14.20
N GLY A 250 12.84 -2.80 -15.45
CA GLY A 250 11.78 -2.09 -16.17
C GLY A 250 10.54 -2.94 -16.47
N VAL A 251 9.38 -2.28 -16.55
CA VAL A 251 8.07 -2.91 -16.83
C VAL A 251 7.80 -3.17 -18.31
N GLY A 252 8.64 -2.65 -19.21
CA GLY A 252 8.44 -2.71 -20.67
C GLY A 252 7.51 -1.61 -21.19
N LYS A 253 7.60 -1.33 -22.49
CA LYS A 253 6.93 -0.17 -23.12
C LYS A 253 5.41 -0.26 -23.13
N ASP A 254 4.86 -1.45 -23.33
CA ASP A 254 3.42 -1.65 -23.38
C ASP A 254 2.79 -1.40 -22.00
N ASN A 255 3.41 -1.95 -20.95
CA ASN A 255 3.01 -1.71 -19.57
C ASN A 255 3.23 -0.25 -19.16
N TYR A 256 4.33 0.38 -19.58
CA TYR A 256 4.56 1.81 -19.35
C TYR A 256 3.46 2.65 -20.00
N THR A 257 3.15 2.40 -21.27
CA THR A 257 2.09 3.09 -22.00
C THR A 257 0.73 2.88 -21.34
N TRP A 258 0.45 1.66 -20.89
CA TRP A 258 -0.78 1.36 -20.16
C TRP A 258 -0.87 2.14 -18.85
N TYR A 259 0.20 2.16 -18.06
CA TYR A 259 0.26 2.84 -16.77
C TYR A 259 0.09 4.35 -16.92
N MET A 260 0.79 4.94 -17.89
CA MET A 260 0.66 6.38 -18.18
C MET A 260 -0.77 6.76 -18.54
N ARG A 261 -1.48 5.94 -19.32
CA ARG A 261 -2.86 6.21 -19.74
C ARG A 261 -3.92 5.95 -18.68
N ASN A 262 -3.73 4.91 -17.87
CA ASN A 262 -4.78 4.42 -16.97
C ASN A 262 -4.59 4.80 -15.51
N VAL A 263 -3.38 5.22 -15.13
CA VAL A 263 -3.04 5.66 -13.77
C VAL A 263 -2.66 7.14 -13.77
N HIS A 264 -1.68 7.55 -14.58
CA HIS A 264 -1.32 8.98 -14.66
C HIS A 264 -2.23 9.81 -15.58
N LEU A 265 -3.19 9.18 -16.26
CA LEU A 265 -4.15 9.81 -17.18
C LEU A 265 -3.48 10.67 -18.28
N VAL A 266 -2.25 10.30 -18.66
CA VAL A 266 -1.49 10.91 -19.76
C VAL A 266 -1.84 10.21 -21.08
N PRO A 267 -2.27 10.94 -22.12
CA PRO A 267 -2.79 10.31 -23.35
C PRO A 267 -1.70 9.70 -24.24
N TYR A 268 -0.43 10.04 -23.98
CA TYR A 268 0.71 9.68 -24.82
C TYR A 268 1.30 8.30 -24.47
N SER A 269 1.61 7.53 -25.51
CA SER A 269 2.43 6.32 -25.42
C SER A 269 3.88 6.63 -25.02
N TRP A 270 4.62 5.59 -24.65
CA TRP A 270 6.06 5.70 -24.37
C TRP A 270 6.82 6.34 -25.54
N GLU A 271 6.58 5.90 -26.78
CA GLU A 271 7.23 6.46 -27.99
C GLU A 271 6.94 7.95 -28.18
N GLU A 272 5.69 8.37 -27.98
CA GLU A 272 5.29 9.77 -28.09
C GLU A 272 5.97 10.63 -27.02
N GLN A 273 5.99 10.15 -25.77
CA GLN A 273 6.67 10.85 -24.68
C GLN A 273 8.18 10.98 -24.94
N VAL A 274 8.86 9.92 -25.37
CA VAL A 274 10.28 9.97 -25.74
C VAL A 274 10.52 10.97 -26.88
N THR A 275 9.62 11.03 -27.85
CA THR A 275 9.71 11.99 -28.97
C THR A 275 9.60 13.43 -28.48
N LEU A 276 8.62 13.71 -27.61
CA LEU A 276 8.44 15.03 -27.00
C LEU A 276 9.69 15.44 -26.19
N MET A 277 10.19 14.55 -25.33
CA MET A 277 11.36 14.84 -24.48
C MET A 277 12.63 15.08 -25.29
N LYS A 278 12.88 14.29 -26.35
CA LYS A 278 14.04 14.51 -27.25
C LYS A 278 13.96 15.86 -27.98
N ARG A 279 12.75 16.28 -28.37
CA ARG A 279 12.55 17.57 -29.02
C ARG A 279 12.82 18.72 -28.05
N GLU A 280 12.36 18.61 -26.81
CA GLU A 280 12.63 19.64 -25.79
C GLU A 280 14.11 19.69 -25.41
N LEU A 281 14.78 18.54 -25.30
CA LEU A 281 16.23 18.50 -25.07
C LEU A 281 17.02 19.16 -26.20
N ALA A 282 16.61 18.96 -27.46
CA ALA A 282 17.26 19.58 -28.61
C ALA A 282 16.97 21.09 -28.72
N ARG A 283 15.97 21.61 -27.99
CA ARG A 283 15.61 23.03 -27.96
C ARG A 283 16.41 23.80 -26.90
N ALA A 284 16.78 23.14 -25.80
CA ALA A 284 17.56 23.70 -24.70
C ALA A 284 19.01 23.98 -25.11
#